data_AF-A0A927B1G0-F1
#
_entry.id   AF-A0A927B1G0-F1
#
_cell.length_a   1.000
_cell.length_b   1.000
_cell.length_c   1.000
_cell.angle_alpha   90.00
_cell.angle_beta   90.00
_cell.angle_gamma   90.00
#
_symmetry.space_group_name_H-M   'P 1'
#
loop_
_entity.id
_entity.type
_entity.pdbx_description
1 polymer ?
#
loop_
_entity_poly.entity_id
_entity_poly.type
_entity_poly.pdbx_seq_one_letter_code
_entity_poly.pdbx_strand_id
1 'polypeptide(L)'
;MGLWEQLCYESHHAPPKNDAGGTEVSTGVASFLKDTIPAPKAFSKRFFNIRHWTDMPCGGHFAALEEPELLVEAIRTFFRSSCK
;
A
#
# COMPACT_ATOMS: atom_id res chain seq x y z
N MET A 1 0.82 31.39 0.35
CA MET A 1 0.16 30.12 0.00
C MET A 1 0.95 29.02 0.68
N GLY A 2 0.32 28.18 1.50
CA GLY A 2 1.03 27.17 2.28
C GLY A 2 1.52 26.04 1.39
N LEU A 3 2.73 25.53 1.63
CA LEU A 3 3.30 24.38 0.91
C LEU A 3 2.32 23.19 0.84
N TRP A 4 1.49 23.02 1.88
CA TRP A 4 0.44 22.00 1.95
C TRP A 4 -0.68 22.16 0.93
N GLU A 5 -1.16 23.38 0.68
CA GLU A 5 -2.22 23.63 -0.32
C GLU A 5 -1.71 23.32 -1.73
N GLN A 6 -0.45 23.65 -2.00
CA GLN A 6 0.17 23.37 -3.28
C GLN A 6 0.32 21.86 -3.52
N LEU A 7 0.76 21.10 -2.51
CA LEU A 7 0.83 19.64 -2.59
C LEU A 7 -0.56 19.00 -2.82
N CYS A 8 -1.60 19.50 -2.15
CA CYS A 8 -2.97 19.05 -2.38
C CYS A 8 -3.42 19.34 -3.81
N TYR A 9 -3.15 20.54 -4.33
CA TYR A 9 -3.46 20.92 -5.70
C TYR A 9 -2.74 20.01 -6.71
N GLU A 10 -1.44 19.81 -6.53
CA GLU A 10 -0.60 18.96 -7.37
C GLU A 10 -1.08 17.49 -7.37
N SER A 11 -1.42 16.91 -6.21
CA SER A 11 -1.95 15.53 -6.16
C SER A 11 -3.30 15.39 -6.87
N HIS A 12 -4.20 16.35 -6.73
CA HIS A 12 -5.52 16.30 -7.38
C HIS A 12 -5.44 16.52 -8.89
N HIS A 13 -4.44 17.29 -9.36
CA HIS A 13 -4.26 17.64 -10.77
C HIS A 13 -3.15 16.81 -11.43
N ALA A 14 -2.56 15.85 -10.71
CA ALA A 14 -1.60 14.94 -11.28
C ALA A 14 -2.28 14.14 -12.41
N PRO A 15 -1.64 14.06 -13.60
CA PRO A 15 -2.18 13.24 -14.66
C PRO A 15 -2.29 11.79 -14.19
N PRO A 16 -3.27 11.02 -14.68
CA PRO A 16 -3.38 9.60 -14.35
C PRO A 16 -2.04 8.92 -14.68
N LYS A 17 -1.54 8.17 -13.71
CA LYS A 17 -0.35 7.35 -13.86
C LYS A 17 -0.66 6.23 -14.85
N ASN A 18 -0.22 6.41 -16.09
CA ASN A 18 -0.43 5.48 -17.21
C ASN A 18 0.74 4.50 -17.34
N ASP A 19 1.25 4.00 -16.22
CA ASP A 19 2.33 3.03 -16.13
C ASP A 19 1.79 1.68 -16.58
N ALA A 20 1.66 1.50 -17.90
CA ALA A 20 1.24 0.25 -18.52
C ALA A 20 2.18 -0.91 -18.19
N GLY A 21 3.42 -0.61 -17.76
CA GLY A 21 4.34 -1.54 -17.12
C GLY A 21 4.27 -1.37 -15.62
N GLY A 22 3.60 -2.30 -14.94
CA GLY A 22 3.61 -2.36 -13.48
C GLY A 22 5.02 -2.37 -12.89
N THR A 23 5.13 -2.10 -11.59
CA THR A 23 6.41 -2.06 -10.91
C THR A 23 7.02 -3.46 -10.76
N GLU A 24 8.26 -3.65 -11.22
CA GLU A 24 9.01 -4.91 -11.08
C GLU A 24 9.56 -5.13 -9.66
N VAL A 25 9.65 -4.06 -8.86
CA VAL A 25 10.11 -4.11 -7.47
C VAL A 25 9.20 -5.01 -6.63
N SER A 26 9.82 -5.93 -5.88
CA SER A 26 9.11 -6.83 -4.98
C SER A 26 8.28 -6.03 -3.98
N THR A 27 6.97 -6.24 -4.01
CA THR A 27 6.01 -5.48 -3.21
C THR A 27 5.32 -6.38 -2.19
N GLY A 28 5.23 -5.92 -0.94
CA GLY A 28 4.43 -6.52 0.11
C GLY A 28 3.18 -5.69 0.37
N VAL A 29 2.01 -6.32 0.54
CA VAL A 29 0.74 -5.64 0.81
C VAL A 29 0.12 -6.17 2.09
N ALA A 30 -0.17 -5.27 3.04
CA ALA A 30 -1.03 -5.50 4.19
C ALA A 30 -2.40 -4.85 3.91
N SER A 31 -3.43 -5.66 3.71
CA SER A 31 -4.77 -5.18 3.35
C SER A 31 -5.65 -5.08 4.59
N PHE A 32 -5.98 -3.84 4.98
CA PHE A 32 -6.83 -3.54 6.13
C PHE A 32 -8.29 -3.36 5.68
N LEU A 33 -9.23 -3.97 6.42
CA LEU A 33 -10.65 -4.00 6.04
C LEU A 33 -11.32 -2.62 6.01
N LYS A 34 -10.91 -1.70 6.89
CA LYS A 34 -11.49 -0.35 7.01
C LYS A 34 -10.65 0.73 6.33
N ASP A 35 -9.78 0.34 5.39
CA ASP A 35 -9.07 1.32 4.57
C ASP A 35 -10.06 2.07 3.66
N THR A 36 -9.74 3.32 3.33
CA THR A 36 -10.60 4.23 2.57
C THR A 36 -10.89 3.70 1.16
N ILE A 37 -9.93 2.98 0.55
CA ILE A 37 -10.09 2.34 -0.76
C ILE A 37 -9.40 0.97 -0.72
N PRO A 38 -10.09 -0.09 -0.27
CA PRO A 38 -9.50 -1.42 -0.23
C PRO A 38 -9.34 -1.94 -1.67
N ALA A 39 -8.11 -1.89 -2.18
CA ALA A 39 -7.81 -2.35 -3.53
C ALA A 39 -7.94 -3.89 -3.63
N PRO A 40 -8.78 -4.44 -4.52
CA PRO A 40 -8.88 -5.88 -4.71
C PRO A 40 -7.53 -6.48 -5.13
N LYS A 41 -7.14 -7.60 -4.54
CA LYS A 41 -5.87 -8.29 -4.83
C LYS A 41 -5.62 -8.52 -6.32
N ALA A 42 -6.66 -8.87 -7.07
CA ALA A 42 -6.57 -9.10 -8.52
C ALA A 42 -6.25 -7.83 -9.31
N PHE A 43 -6.69 -6.66 -8.82
CA PHE A 43 -6.36 -5.37 -9.42
C PHE A 43 -4.91 -4.98 -9.09
N SER A 44 -4.51 -5.08 -7.81
CA SER A 44 -3.15 -4.72 -7.38
C SER A 44 -2.06 -5.55 -8.07
N LYS A 45 -2.31 -6.84 -8.33
CA LYS A 45 -1.38 -7.72 -9.06
C LYS A 45 -1.12 -7.29 -10.52
N ARG A 46 -1.99 -6.48 -11.12
CA ARG A 46 -1.79 -5.97 -12.50
C ARG A 46 -0.73 -4.87 -12.55
N PHE A 47 -0.56 -4.14 -11.45
CA PHE A 47 0.32 -2.97 -11.37
C PHE A 47 1.56 -3.20 -10.52
N PHE A 48 1.59 -4.22 -9.67
CA PHE A 48 2.68 -4.47 -8.74
C PHE A 48 3.15 -5.93 -8.75
N ASN A 49 4.46 -6.15 -8.65
CA ASN A 49 5.06 -7.45 -8.40
C ASN A 49 4.87 -7.88 -6.93
N ILE A 50 3.65 -8.31 -6.59
CA ILE A 50 3.28 -8.68 -5.21
C ILE A 50 3.91 -10.02 -4.84
N ARG A 51 4.86 -10.00 -3.89
CA ARG A 51 5.50 -11.17 -3.31
C ARG A 51 4.88 -11.65 -2.00
N HIS A 52 4.24 -10.74 -1.27
CA HIS A 52 3.57 -11.05 -0.01
C HIS A 52 2.25 -10.29 0.07
N TRP A 53 1.20 -10.98 0.50
CA TRP A 53 -0.13 -10.41 0.70
C TRP A 53 -0.72 -10.95 1.98
N THR A 54 -1.11 -10.05 2.87
CA THR A 54 -1.71 -10.40 4.16
C THR A 54 -3.00 -9.62 4.32
N ASP A 55 -4.10 -10.34 4.48
CA ASP A 55 -5.40 -9.78 4.82
C ASP A 55 -5.47 -9.60 6.34
N MET A 56 -5.63 -8.37 6.81
CA MET A 56 -5.60 -8.03 8.23
C MET A 56 -6.99 -8.18 8.86
N PRO A 57 -7.08 -8.73 10.08
CA PRO A 57 -8.36 -8.98 10.73
C PRO A 57 -9.08 -7.70 11.21
N CYS A 58 -8.33 -6.63 11.48
CA CYS A 58 -8.81 -5.34 12.00
C CYS A 58 -7.88 -4.20 11.57
N GLY A 59 -8.29 -2.94 11.83
CA GLY A 59 -7.60 -1.71 11.42
C GLY A 59 -8.14 -1.08 10.13
N GLY A 60 -7.69 0.14 9.86
CA GLY A 60 -8.13 0.98 8.74
C GLY A 60 -7.00 1.74 8.06
N HIS A 61 -7.31 2.94 7.57
CA HIS A 61 -6.38 3.75 6.75
C HIS A 61 -5.09 4.11 7.49
N PHE A 62 -5.15 4.32 8.80
CA PHE A 62 -4.00 4.68 9.61
C PHE A 62 -3.43 3.47 10.34
N ALA A 63 -3.05 2.43 9.59
CA ALA A 63 -2.57 1.14 10.12
C ALA A 63 -1.50 1.28 11.22
N ALA A 64 -0.58 2.25 11.08
CA ALA A 64 0.49 2.47 12.05
C ALA A 64 0.00 3.03 13.40
N LEU A 65 -1.15 3.71 13.42
CA LEU A 65 -1.78 4.25 14.64
C LEU A 65 -2.84 3.31 15.19
N GLU A 66 -3.58 2.63 14.31
CA GLU A 66 -4.70 1.77 14.70
C GLU A 66 -4.24 0.39 15.17
N GLU A 67 -3.30 -0.24 14.45
CA GLU A 67 -2.86 -1.62 14.69
C GLU A 67 -1.33 -1.76 14.50
N PRO A 68 -0.53 -1.11 15.35
CA PRO A 68 0.92 -1.04 15.16
C PRO A 68 1.60 -2.41 15.19
N GLU A 69 1.17 -3.33 16.06
CA GLU A 69 1.74 -4.67 16.17
C GLU A 69 1.49 -5.51 14.89
N LEU A 70 0.27 -5.43 14.34
CA LEU A 70 -0.08 -6.13 13.10
C LEU A 70 0.74 -5.60 11.92
N LEU A 71 0.91 -4.28 11.83
CA LEU A 71 1.74 -3.67 10.78
C LEU A 71 3.20 -4.09 10.91
N VAL A 72 3.76 -4.07 12.12
CA VAL A 72 5.16 -4.46 12.37
C VAL A 72 5.40 -5.91 11.98
N GLU A 73 4.51 -6.83 12.36
CA GLU A 73 4.68 -8.24 12.00
C GLU A 73 4.51 -8.48 10.49
N ALA A 74 3.65 -7.72 9.81
CA ALA A 74 3.54 -7.78 8.35
C ALA A 74 4.86 -7.38 7.66
N ILE A 75 5.46 -6.27 8.09
CA ILE A 75 6.73 -5.77 7.58
C ILE A 75 7.83 -6.80 7.83
N ARG A 76 7.97 -7.28 9.07
CA ARG A 76 8.99 -8.28 9.42
C ARG A 76 8.82 -9.57 8.61
N THR A 77 7.59 -10.04 8.44
CA THR A 77 7.30 -11.26 7.67
C THR A 77 7.68 -11.10 6.21
N PHE A 78 7.38 -9.96 5.60
CA PHE A 78 7.80 -9.64 4.24
C PHE A 78 9.33 -9.74 4.08
N PHE A 79 10.10 -9.03 4.92
CA PHE A 79 11.57 -9.00 4.81
C PHE A 79 12.25 -10.33 5.19
N ARG A 80 11.66 -11.11 6.11
CA ARG A 80 12.14 -12.48 6.41
C ARG A 80 11.96 -13.41 5.21
N SER A 81 10.90 -13.24 4.43
CA SER A 81 10.61 -14.10 3.27
C SER A 81 11.48 -13.80 2.05
N SER A 82 12.02 -12.58 1.93
CA SER A 82 12.89 -12.16 0.83
C SER A 82 14.37 -12.50 1.01
N CYS A 83 14.78 -12.94 2.21
CA CYS A 83 16.13 -13.43 2.46
C CYS A 83 16.21 -14.93 2.12
N LYS A 84 16.31 -15.23 0.83
CA LYS A 84 16.76 -16.52 0.29
C LYS A 84 17.62 -16.27 -0.94
#